data_AF-J1AST2-F1
#
_entry.id   AF-J1AST2-F1
#
_cell.length_a   1.000
_cell.length_b   1.000
_cell.length_c   1.000
_cell.angle_alpha   90.00
_cell.angle_beta   90.00
_cell.angle_gamma   90.00
#
_symmetry.space_group_name_H-M   'P 1'
#
loop_
_entity.id
_entity.type
_entity.pdbx_description
1 polymer ?
#
loop_
_entity_poly.entity_id
_entity_poly.type
_entity_poly.pdbx_seq_one_letter_code
_entity_poly.pdbx_strand_id
1 'polypeptide(L)'
;MAFTVVACSGISSTGKLTAQTGTALLHRCGGQIEACVGARAAALEDAVRHADRILILDGCEDCCGMKKVRALGVEPDLHVVATACGIKKRGMDDPQYAEIECLAAAVRAAMGECRK
;
A
#
# COMPACT_ATOMS: atom_id res chain seq x y z
N MET A 1 12.13 13.17 -2.57
CA MET A 1 11.01 12.90 -1.63
C MET A 1 10.55 11.50 -1.93
N ALA A 2 10.67 10.61 -0.96
CA ALA A 2 10.26 9.22 -1.09
C ALA A 2 9.02 8.96 -0.21
N PHE A 3 8.31 7.89 -0.52
CA PHE A 3 7.09 7.46 0.15
C PHE A 3 7.38 6.16 0.91
N THR A 4 6.90 6.10 2.14
CA THR A 4 6.78 4.87 2.90
C THR A 4 5.43 4.24 2.61
N VAL A 5 5.44 3.07 1.98
CA VAL A 5 4.24 2.32 1.64
C VAL A 5 3.83 1.48 2.85
N VAL A 6 2.58 1.64 3.29
CA VAL A 6 1.95 0.85 4.34
C VAL A 6 0.93 -0.07 3.71
N ALA A 7 1.29 -1.33 3.50
CA ALA A 7 0.38 -2.34 2.98
C ALA A 7 -0.51 -2.91 4.09
N CYS A 8 -1.78 -3.19 3.80
CA CYS A 8 -2.70 -3.82 4.75
C CYS A 8 -2.15 -5.17 5.29
N SER A 9 -1.31 -5.87 4.52
CA SER A 9 -0.56 -7.09 4.91
C SER A 9 -1.39 -8.11 5.69
N GLY A 10 -2.65 -8.27 5.31
CA GLY A 10 -3.55 -9.27 5.88
C GLY A 10 -3.25 -10.67 5.35
N ILE A 11 -3.82 -11.69 6.00
CA ILE A 11 -3.73 -13.11 5.61
C ILE A 11 -4.59 -13.41 4.37
N SER A 12 -5.52 -12.51 4.02
CA SER A 12 -6.41 -12.67 2.87
C SER A 12 -5.68 -12.49 1.53
N SER A 13 -6.30 -12.98 0.45
CA SER A 13 -5.86 -12.76 -0.95
C SER A 13 -5.42 -11.31 -1.22
N THR A 14 -6.23 -10.34 -0.82
CA THR A 14 -5.95 -8.91 -0.99
C THR A 14 -4.83 -8.37 -0.07
N GLY A 15 -4.57 -9.02 1.05
CA GLY A 15 -3.47 -8.68 1.96
C GLY A 15 -2.12 -9.14 1.40
N LYS A 16 -2.06 -10.36 0.85
CA LYS A 16 -0.89 -10.84 0.10
C LYS A 16 -0.62 -9.97 -1.12
N LEU A 17 -1.67 -9.63 -1.87
CA LEU A 17 -1.60 -8.77 -3.04
C LEU A 17 -0.92 -7.44 -2.73
N THR A 18 -1.40 -6.75 -1.69
CA THR A 18 -0.88 -5.44 -1.30
C THR A 18 0.57 -5.52 -0.82
N ALA A 19 0.92 -6.56 -0.04
CA ALA A 19 2.29 -6.79 0.37
C ALA A 19 3.23 -7.05 -0.83
N GLN A 20 2.84 -7.93 -1.76
CA GLN A 20 3.63 -8.22 -2.96
C GLN A 20 3.74 -6.99 -3.88
N THR A 21 2.66 -6.23 -4.02
CA THR A 21 2.64 -4.98 -4.80
C THR A 21 3.60 -3.95 -4.20
N GLY A 22 3.55 -3.76 -2.88
CA GLY A 22 4.44 -2.82 -2.19
C GLY A 22 5.91 -3.21 -2.34
N THR A 23 6.26 -4.49 -2.22
CA THR A 23 7.61 -4.98 -2.48
C THR A 23 8.02 -4.79 -3.94
N ALA A 24 7.15 -5.12 -4.90
CA ALA A 24 7.43 -4.92 -6.32
C ALA A 24 7.68 -3.44 -6.65
N LEU A 25 6.89 -2.55 -6.06
CA LEU A 25 7.05 -1.11 -6.16
C LEU A 25 8.35 -0.61 -5.52
N LEU A 26 8.73 -1.13 -4.35
CA LEU A 26 10.01 -0.79 -3.71
C LEU A 26 11.19 -1.12 -4.64
N HIS A 27 11.15 -2.29 -5.29
CA HIS A 27 12.19 -2.70 -6.24
C HIS A 27 12.16 -1.91 -7.56
N ARG A 28 10.98 -1.58 -8.08
CA ARG A 28 10.82 -0.90 -9.38
C ARG A 28 10.86 0.63 -9.31
N CYS A 29 10.52 1.21 -8.17
CA CYS A 29 10.42 2.66 -7.95
C CYS A 29 11.43 3.12 -6.89
N GLY A 30 12.64 2.58 -6.92
CA GLY A 30 13.75 3.05 -6.08
C GLY A 30 13.96 4.56 -6.25
N GLY A 31 13.88 5.29 -5.14
CA GLY A 31 13.97 6.76 -5.10
C GLY A 31 12.62 7.48 -4.97
N GLN A 32 11.50 6.84 -5.34
CA GLN A 32 10.15 7.30 -5.01
C GLN A 32 9.56 6.54 -3.83
N ILE A 33 9.92 5.28 -3.65
CA ILE A 33 9.52 4.49 -2.47
C ILE A 33 10.79 4.09 -1.73
N GLU A 34 10.84 4.43 -0.44
CA GLU A 34 11.99 4.14 0.43
C GLU A 34 11.79 2.86 1.24
N ALA A 35 10.55 2.58 1.64
CA ALA A 35 10.21 1.46 2.49
C ALA A 35 8.80 0.94 2.18
N CYS A 36 8.61 -0.36 2.40
CA CYS A 36 7.30 -1.00 2.38
C CYS A 36 7.11 -1.78 3.69
N VAL A 37 6.11 -1.41 4.48
CA VAL A 37 5.79 -2.04 5.77
C VAL A 37 4.35 -2.52 5.81
N GLY A 38 4.09 -3.55 6.60
CA GLY A 38 2.72 -4.00 6.83
C GLY A 38 2.02 -3.19 7.92
N ALA A 39 0.72 -2.95 7.79
CA ALA A 39 -0.12 -2.31 8.79
C ALA A 39 -0.25 -3.10 10.11
N ARG A 40 0.16 -4.38 10.09
CA ARG A 40 0.30 -5.22 11.29
C ARG A 40 1.76 -5.50 11.66
N ALA A 41 2.73 -4.94 10.94
CA ALA A 41 4.13 -5.08 11.29
C ALA A 41 4.42 -4.27 12.55
N ALA A 42 5.27 -4.80 13.43
CA ALA A 42 5.75 -4.07 14.61
C ALA A 42 6.52 -2.79 14.21
N ALA A 43 7.18 -2.82 13.04
CA ALA A 43 7.88 -1.67 12.48
C ALA A 43 6.96 -0.59 11.88
N LEU A 44 5.62 -0.75 11.93
CA LEU A 44 4.71 0.24 11.36
C LEU A 44 4.92 1.62 12.01
N GLU A 45 4.87 1.68 13.34
CA GLU A 45 4.96 2.95 14.09
C GLU A 45 6.25 3.70 13.80
N ASP A 46 7.36 2.97 13.75
CA ASP A 46 8.67 3.51 13.43
C ASP A 46 8.68 4.03 11.98
N ALA A 47 8.20 3.21 11.05
CA ALA A 47 8.15 3.57 9.63
C ALA A 47 7.27 4.80 9.37
N VAL A 48 6.09 4.94 9.99
CA VAL A 48 5.29 6.17 9.84
C VAL A 48 5.86 7.38 10.56
N ARG A 49 6.64 7.20 11.64
CA ARG A 49 7.32 8.31 12.33
C ARG A 49 8.54 8.82 11.57
N HIS A 50 9.25 7.91 10.89
CA HIS A 50 10.44 8.23 10.10
C HIS A 50 10.12 8.57 8.63
N ALA A 51 8.91 8.26 8.16
CA ALA A 51 8.47 8.57 6.81
C ALA A 51 8.33 10.07 6.57
N ASP A 52 8.92 10.56 5.47
CA ASP A 52 8.66 11.92 4.97
C ASP A 52 7.26 12.02 4.36
N ARG A 53 6.83 10.95 3.65
CA ARG A 53 5.49 10.82 3.08
C ARG A 53 4.96 9.42 3.27
N ILE A 54 3.66 9.30 3.52
CA ILE A 54 3.03 8.01 3.82
C ILE A 54 2.01 7.67 2.75
N LEU A 55 2.16 6.49 2.16
CA LEU A 55 1.21 5.93 1.20
C LEU A 55 0.55 4.69 1.79
N ILE A 56 -0.76 4.72 2.02
CA ILE A 56 -1.52 3.56 2.44
C ILE A 56 -1.94 2.74 1.23
N LEU A 57 -1.63 1.45 1.27
CA LEU A 57 -2.04 0.47 0.29
C LEU A 57 -3.00 -0.53 0.94
N ASP A 58 -4.29 -0.27 0.83
CA ASP A 58 -5.33 -1.10 1.44
C ASP A 58 -5.85 -2.15 0.46
N GLY A 59 -5.99 -3.39 0.94
CA GLY A 59 -6.45 -4.51 0.10
C GLY A 59 -7.95 -4.52 -0.12
N CYS A 60 -8.70 -3.82 0.73
CA CYS A 60 -10.15 -3.73 0.66
C CYS A 60 -10.65 -2.43 1.28
N GLU A 61 -11.90 -2.11 1.00
CA GLU A 61 -12.65 -0.96 1.52
C GLU A 61 -12.78 -0.93 3.05
N ASP A 62 -12.42 -2.00 3.76
CA ASP A 62 -12.29 -1.99 5.22
C ASP A 62 -11.26 -0.96 5.74
N CYS A 63 -10.34 -0.53 4.88
CA CYS A 63 -9.30 0.48 5.15
C CYS A 63 -8.55 0.20 6.46
N CYS A 64 -8.09 -1.04 6.61
CA CYS A 64 -7.44 -1.51 7.84
C CYS A 64 -6.09 -0.81 8.06
N GLY A 65 -5.35 -0.55 6.98
CA GLY A 65 -4.11 0.22 7.04
C GLY A 65 -4.37 1.65 7.48
N MET A 66 -5.31 2.32 6.81
CA MET A 66 -5.66 3.72 7.11
C MET A 66 -6.10 3.92 8.57
N LYS A 67 -6.99 3.05 9.07
CA LYS A 67 -7.46 3.11 10.47
C LYS A 67 -6.33 2.98 11.47
N LYS A 68 -5.37 2.08 11.19
CA LYS A 68 -4.21 1.85 12.06
C LYS A 68 -3.30 3.06 12.10
N VAL A 69 -2.99 3.64 10.94
CA VAL A 69 -2.13 4.84 10.84
C VAL A 69 -2.79 6.05 11.48
N ARG A 70 -4.10 6.25 11.27
CA ARG A 70 -4.86 7.30 11.97
C ARG A 70 -4.93 7.10 13.47
N ALA A 71 -5.01 5.86 13.95
CA ALA A 71 -4.97 5.56 15.39
C ALA A 71 -3.61 5.93 16.02
N LEU A 72 -2.54 5.97 15.23
CA LEU A 72 -1.22 6.45 15.66
C LEU A 72 -1.10 7.99 15.62
N GLY A 73 -2.17 8.69 15.19
CA GLY A 73 -2.18 10.15 15.06
C GLY A 73 -1.46 10.67 13.82
N VAL A 74 -1.20 9.81 12.82
CA VAL A 74 -0.51 10.17 11.60
C VAL A 74 -1.50 10.22 10.44
N GLU A 75 -1.39 11.24 9.59
CA GLU A 75 -2.20 11.37 8.38
C GLU A 75 -1.41 10.91 7.15
N PRO A 76 -1.95 10.00 6.33
CA PRO A 76 -1.30 9.58 5.10
C PRO A 76 -1.46 10.62 3.99
N ASP A 77 -0.42 10.83 3.19
CA ASP A 77 -0.43 11.67 1.99
C ASP A 77 -1.27 11.04 0.87
N LEU A 78 -1.13 9.73 0.68
CA LEU A 78 -1.77 8.99 -0.40
C LEU A 78 -2.45 7.74 0.15
N HIS A 79 -3.59 7.40 -0.44
CA HIS A 79 -4.33 6.20 -0.08
C HIS A 79 -4.88 5.54 -1.35
N VAL A 80 -4.47 4.31 -1.60
CA VAL A 80 -4.90 3.49 -2.73
C VAL A 80 -5.52 2.20 -2.21
N VAL A 81 -6.68 1.86 -2.74
CA VAL A 81 -7.43 0.66 -2.36
C VAL A 81 -7.50 -0.30 -3.53
N ALA A 82 -7.04 -1.54 -3.34
CA ALA A 82 -7.04 -2.57 -4.37
C ALA A 82 -8.45 -2.82 -4.94
N THR A 83 -9.47 -2.93 -4.09
CA THR A 83 -10.86 -3.12 -4.54
C THR A 83 -11.39 -1.95 -5.35
N ALA A 84 -10.91 -0.72 -5.11
CA ALA A 84 -11.27 0.45 -5.92
C ALA A 84 -10.68 0.38 -7.35
N CYS A 85 -9.56 -0.33 -7.54
CA CYS A 85 -8.98 -0.61 -8.85
C CYS A 85 -9.69 -1.77 -9.60
N GLY A 86 -10.79 -2.30 -9.07
CA GLY A 86 -11.55 -3.41 -9.68
C GLY A 86 -11.07 -4.80 -9.26
N ILE A 87 -10.17 -4.90 -8.29
CA ILE A 87 -9.64 -6.17 -7.77
C ILE A 87 -10.66 -6.77 -6.82
N LYS A 88 -11.26 -7.90 -7.19
CA LYS A 88 -12.26 -8.57 -6.36
C LYS A 88 -11.61 -9.48 -5.33
N LYS A 89 -12.14 -9.45 -4.10
CA LYS A 89 -11.70 -10.33 -3.01
C LYS A 89 -12.05 -11.79 -3.33
N ARG A 90 -11.06 -12.59 -3.72
CA ARG A 90 -11.20 -14.03 -4.02
C ARG A 90 -11.00 -14.92 -2.79
N GLY A 91 -11.34 -14.45 -1.60
CA GLY A 91 -11.18 -15.21 -0.35
C GLY A 91 -9.70 -15.49 -0.04
N MET A 92 -9.30 -16.76 -0.01
CA MET A 92 -7.92 -17.23 0.25
C MET A 92 -7.12 -17.57 -1.02
N ASP A 93 -7.70 -17.35 -2.20
CA ASP A 93 -7.01 -17.59 -3.47
C ASP A 93 -5.76 -16.71 -3.59
N ASP A 94 -4.73 -17.20 -4.27
CA ASP A 94 -3.50 -16.44 -4.42
C ASP A 94 -3.71 -15.28 -5.42
N PRO A 95 -3.25 -14.07 -5.10
CA PRO A 95 -3.42 -12.94 -6.00
C PRO A 95 -2.75 -13.18 -7.35
N GLN A 96 -3.43 -12.80 -8.42
CA GLN A 96 -2.86 -12.95 -9.75
C GLN A 96 -1.81 -11.87 -10.01
N TYR A 97 -0.76 -12.22 -10.76
CA TYR A 97 0.28 -11.27 -11.13
C TYR A 97 -0.27 -10.03 -11.86
N ALA A 98 -1.30 -10.20 -12.69
CA ALA A 98 -1.99 -9.10 -13.36
C ALA A 98 -2.62 -8.10 -12.37
N GLU A 99 -3.13 -8.58 -11.23
CA GLU A 99 -3.69 -7.70 -10.18
C GLU A 99 -2.59 -6.91 -9.48
N ILE A 100 -1.44 -7.54 -9.22
CA ILE A 100 -0.26 -6.91 -8.61
C ILE A 100 0.24 -5.78 -9.51
N GLU A 101 0.43 -6.05 -10.81
CA GLU A 101 0.89 -5.03 -11.75
C GLU A 101 -0.15 -3.91 -11.96
N CYS A 102 -1.45 -4.24 -11.99
CA CYS A 102 -2.51 -3.25 -12.10
C CYS A 102 -2.52 -2.30 -10.89
N LEU A 103 -2.43 -2.84 -9.68
CA LEU A 103 -2.35 -2.05 -8.46
C LEU A 103 -1.06 -1.24 -8.40
N ALA A 104 0.08 -1.82 -8.78
CA ALA A 104 1.35 -1.11 -8.87
C ALA A 104 1.27 0.06 -9.85
N ALA A 105 0.64 -0.13 -11.01
CA ALA A 105 0.43 0.93 -12.00
C ALA A 105 -0.45 2.05 -11.44
N ALA A 106 -1.54 1.72 -10.74
CA ALA A 106 -2.42 2.71 -10.10
C ALA A 106 -1.68 3.52 -9.03
N VAL A 107 -0.85 2.88 -8.20
CA VAL A 107 -0.03 3.56 -7.20
C VAL A 107 0.99 4.48 -7.86
N ARG A 108 1.66 4.02 -8.93
CA ARG A 108 2.59 4.84 -9.70
C ARG A 108 1.92 6.03 -10.37
N ALA A 109 0.70 5.84 -10.88
CA ALA A 109 -0.10 6.94 -11.41
C ALA A 109 -0.45 7.95 -10.31
N ALA A 110 -0.89 7.49 -9.13
CA ALA A 110 -1.17 8.36 -8.00
C ALA A 110 0.07 9.12 -7.47
N MET A 111 1.25 8.49 -7.48
CA MET A 111 2.52 9.15 -7.14
C MET A 111 3.04 10.09 -8.24
N GLY A 112 2.70 9.80 -9.51
CA GLY A 112 3.22 10.47 -10.71
C GLY A 112 2.24 11.45 -11.37
N GLU A 113 1.00 11.57 -10.92
CA GLU A 113 0.03 12.55 -11.38
C GLU A 113 0.40 13.93 -10.83
N CYS A 114 1.31 14.56 -11.56
CA CYS A 114 1.38 16.00 -11.72
C CYS A 114 -0.02 16.52 -12.07
N ARG A 115 -0.71 17.03 -11.04
CA ARG A 115 -1.67 18.14 -11.06
C ARG A 115 -1.96 18.64 -12.50
N LYS A 116 -3.11 18.29 -13.07
CA LYS A 116 -3.66 19.07 -14.20
C LYS A 116 -3.97 20.49 -13.73
#